data_AF-A0A353VYG9-F1
#
_entry.id   AF-A0A353VYG9-F1
#
_cell.length_a   1.000
_cell.length_b   1.000
_cell.length_c   1.000
_cell.angle_alpha   90.00
_cell.angle_beta   90.00
_cell.angle_gamma   90.00
#
_symmetry.space_group_name_H-M   'P 1'
#
loop_
_entity.id
_entity.type
_entity.pdbx_description
1 polymer ?
#
loop_
_entity_poly.entity_id
_entity_poly.type
_entity_poly.pdbx_seq_one_letter_code
_entity_poly.pdbx_strand_id
1 'polypeptide(L)' 'MTDKNQGKNGDGERLLYCSFCGKSQHEVRKLIAGPSVFICDE' A
#
# COMPACT_ATOMS: atom_id res chain seq x y z
N MET A 1 -9.96 -11.60 4.25
CA MET A 1 -9.27 -10.57 3.44
C MET A 1 -9.60 -9.21 4.02
N THR A 2 -8.63 -8.28 4.00
CA THR A 2 -8.49 -7.05 4.81
C THR A 2 -7.86 -7.34 6.19
N ASP A 3 -6.53 -7.40 6.16
CA ASP A 3 -5.65 -7.56 7.30
C ASP A 3 -5.97 -6.52 8.39
N LYS A 4 -6.60 -7.01 9.46
CA LYS A 4 -6.53 -6.42 10.79
C LYS A 4 -5.08 -6.47 11.24
N ASN A 5 -4.35 -5.36 11.18
CA ASN A 5 -3.23 -5.20 12.10
C ASN A 5 -3.00 -3.76 12.52
N GLN A 6 -2.61 -3.65 13.78
CA GLN A 6 -2.75 -2.53 14.68
C GLN A 6 -1.33 -2.03 14.94
N GLY A 7 -1.00 -0.82 14.48
CA GLY A 7 0.32 -0.21 14.69
C GLY A 7 0.20 1.09 15.46
N LYS A 8 0.40 1.04 16.77
CA LYS A 8 0.60 2.21 17.63
C LYS A 8 2.08 2.62 17.57
N ASN A 9 2.43 3.70 16.86
CA ASN A 9 3.47 4.68 17.19
C ASN A 9 3.59 5.69 16.05
N GLY A 10 4.29 6.80 16.29
CA GLY A 10 4.32 8.03 15.49
C GLY A 10 4.46 7.88 13.98
N ASP A 11 4.01 8.94 13.29
CA ASP A 11 4.14 9.17 11.85
C ASP A 11 3.11 8.41 11.00
N GLY A 12 1.92 9.00 10.89
CA GLY A 12 0.75 8.47 10.18
C GLY A 12 0.87 8.47 8.66
N GLU A 13 1.89 7.81 8.11
CA GLU A 13 1.93 7.45 6.71
C GLU A 13 0.95 6.29 6.46
N ARG A 14 -0.16 6.60 5.78
CA ARG A 14 -1.13 5.59 5.36
C ARG A 14 -0.42 4.68 4.36
N LEU A 15 -0.18 3.43 4.73
CA LEU A 15 0.34 2.42 3.83
C LEU A 15 -0.56 2.33 2.59
N LEU A 16 0.03 2.51 1.42
CA LEU A 16 -0.65 2.37 0.14
C LEU A 16 -0.52 0.94 -0.38
N TYR A 17 -1.55 0.45 -1.06
CA TYR A 17 -1.63 -0.93 -1.56
C TYR A 17 -1.99 -0.95 -3.05
N CYS A 18 -1.35 -1.84 -3.83
CA CYS A 18 -1.67 -2.08 -5.25
C CYS A 18 -3.12 -2.57 -5.41
N SER A 19 -3.90 -1.91 -6.26
CA SER A 19 -5.30 -2.27 -6.54
C SER A 19 -5.46 -3.60 -7.30
N PHE A 20 -4.40 -4.09 -7.96
CA PHE A 20 -4.41 -5.32 -8.74
C PHE A 20 -3.88 -6.53 -7.94
N CYS A 21 -2.90 -6.27 -7.09
CA CYS A 21 -2.02 -7.26 -6.48
C CYS A 21 -2.24 -7.38 -4.97
N GLY A 22 -2.73 -6.32 -4.33
CA GLY A 22 -2.87 -6.21 -2.87
C GLY A 22 -1.58 -5.92 -2.11
N LYS A 23 -0.41 -5.87 -2.77
CA LYS A 23 0.88 -5.62 -2.14
C LYS A 23 1.03 -4.18 -1.66
N SER A 24 1.70 -4.00 -0.51
CA SER A 24 1.98 -2.69 0.05
C SER A 24 3.14 -1.97 -0.65
N GLN A 25 3.23 -0.64 -0.48
CA GLN A 25 4.32 0.19 -1.01
C GLN A 25 5.73 -0.30 -0.62
N HIS A 26 5.84 -1.01 0.50
CA HIS A 26 7.10 -1.54 1.03
C HIS A 26 7.48 -2.89 0.41
N GLU A 27 6.52 -3.64 -0.11
CA GLU A 27 6.74 -4.96 -0.71
C GLU A 27 7.11 -4.89 -2.19
N VAL A 28 6.85 -3.76 -2.85
CA VAL A 28 7.06 -3.58 -4.29
C VAL A 28 8.20 -2.62 -4.56
N ARG A 29 8.91 -2.84 -5.67
CA ARG A 29 10.01 -1.96 -6.07
C ARG A 29 9.54 -0.59 -6.55
N LYS A 30 8.33 -0.50 -7.10
CA LYS A 30 7.64 0.73 -7.48
C LYS A 30 6.16 0.59 -7.20
N LEU A 31 5.58 1.59 -6.53
CA LEU A 31 4.14 1.79 -6.41
C LEU A 31 3.80 3.19 -6.94
N ILE A 32 2.98 3.24 -7.97
CA ILE A 32 2.50 4.48 -8.59
C ILE A 32 1.11 4.81 -8.01
N ALA A 33 0.99 5.98 -7.39
CA ALA A 33 -0.27 6.53 -6.91
C ALA A 33 -0.94 7.37 -7.99
N GLY A 34 -2.03 6.86 -8.57
CA GLY A 34 -2.94 7.62 -9.41
C GLY A 34 -4.07 8.27 -8.59
N PRO A 35 -4.91 9.12 -9.21
CA PRO A 35 -6.02 9.81 -8.52
C PRO A 35 -7.02 8.87 -7.84
N SER A 36 -7.25 7.68 -8.44
CA SER A 36 -8.23 6.69 -7.96
C SER A 36 -7.72 5.25 -8.02
N VAL A 37 -6.46 5.04 -8.38
CA VAL A 37 -5.90 3.69 -8.59
C VAL A 37 -4.44 3.66 -8.18
N PHE A 38 -4.03 2.56 -7.56
CA PHE A 38 -2.64 2.31 -7.19
C PHE A 38 -2.12 1.10 -7.97
N ILE A 39 -1.02 1.28 -8.69
CA ILE A 39 -0.42 0.25 -9.56
C ILE A 39 1.03 0.04 -9.15
N CYS A 40 1.50 -1.21 -9.10
CA CYS A 40 2.92 -1.50 -8.99
C CYS A 40 3.49 -2.12 -10.27
N ASP A 41 4.81 -2.15 -10.36
CA ASP A 41 5.61 -2.64 -11.52
C ASP A 41 5.86 -4.16 -11.50
N GLU A 42 5.21 -4.90 -10.58
CA GLU A 42 5.26 -6.36 -10.48
C GLU A 42 4.24 -7.02 -11.41
#